data_AF-A0A7D6BBS0-F1
#
_entry.id   AF-A0A7D6BBS0-F1
#
_cell.length_a   1.000
_cell.length_b   1.000
_cell.length_c   1.000
_cell.angle_alpha   90.00
_cell.angle_beta   90.00
_cell.angle_gamma   90.00
#
_symmetry.space_group_name_H-M   'P 1'
#
loop_
_entity.id
_entity.type
_entity.pdbx_description
1 polymer ?
#
loop_
_entity_poly.entity_id
_entity_poly.type
_entity_poly.pdbx_seq_one_letter_code
_entity_poly.pdbx_strand_id
1 'polypeptide(L)'
;MELLGKSLDVLPILYDDSKNGAITLHEEGLEIRANFRIQAPFNYVESITEEKKLALLKSQAVMVVYNMLGEKFELRFIIAENDLAYLKKACGK
;
A
#
# COMPACT_ATOMS: atom_id res chain seq x y z
N MET A 1 20.04 -7.76 -4.71
CA MET A 1 19.28 -8.76 -3.92
C MET A 1 17.91 -8.17 -3.71
N GLU A 2 16.88 -8.68 -4.39
CA GLU A 2 15.51 -8.19 -4.20
C GLU A 2 14.96 -8.82 -2.91
N LEU A 3 14.76 -7.99 -1.89
CA LEU A 3 14.39 -8.45 -0.54
C LEU A 3 12.98 -9.04 -0.46
N LEU A 4 12.13 -8.79 -1.45
CA LEU A 4 10.70 -9.11 -1.43
C LEU A 4 10.30 -10.19 -2.45
N GLY A 5 11.26 -10.71 -3.22
CA GLY A 5 10.97 -11.62 -4.34
C GLY A 5 10.41 -10.90 -5.57
N LYS A 6 9.79 -11.67 -6.46
CA LYS A 6 9.30 -11.16 -7.76
C LYS A 6 8.11 -10.23 -7.59
N SER A 7 8.01 -9.24 -8.48
CA SER A 7 6.80 -8.40 -8.61
C SER A 7 5.64 -9.24 -9.14
N LEU A 8 4.49 -9.15 -8.48
CA LEU A 8 3.26 -9.84 -8.84
C LEU A 8 2.27 -8.89 -9.52
N ASP A 9 2.05 -7.72 -8.94
CA ASP A 9 1.06 -6.76 -9.42
C ASP A 9 1.39 -5.31 -9.01
N VAL A 10 0.78 -4.34 -9.68
CA VAL A 10 0.99 -2.91 -9.43
C VAL A 10 -0.35 -2.21 -9.23
N LEU A 11 -0.59 -1.73 -8.02
CA LEU A 11 -1.82 -1.04 -7.62
C LEU A 11 -1.62 0.47 -7.70
N PRO A 12 -2.29 1.18 -8.63
CA PRO A 12 -2.17 2.62 -8.74
C PRO A 12 -2.87 3.33 -7.57
N ILE A 13 -2.21 4.33 -7.00
CA ILE A 13 -2.76 5.13 -5.89
C ILE A 13 -2.63 6.63 -6.16
N LEU A 14 -3.49 7.42 -5.52
CA LEU A 14 -3.32 8.87 -5.39
C LEU A 14 -3.00 9.22 -3.93
N TYR A 15 -2.03 10.11 -3.71
CA TYR A 15 -1.64 10.61 -2.38
C TYR A 15 -1.39 12.13 -2.43
N ASP A 16 -1.25 12.79 -1.28
CA ASP A 16 -1.09 14.26 -1.18
C ASP A 16 -2.04 15.04 -2.11
N ASP A 17 -3.35 14.82 -1.92
CA ASP A 17 -4.47 15.49 -2.61
C ASP A 17 -4.52 15.43 -4.14
N SER A 18 -3.49 14.95 -4.88
CA SER A 18 -3.50 14.75 -6.34
C SER A 18 -2.24 14.08 -6.95
N LYS A 19 -1.27 13.60 -6.16
CA LYS A 19 -0.05 12.98 -6.71
C LYS A 19 -0.25 11.51 -7.03
N ASN A 20 0.25 11.07 -8.18
CA ASN A 20 0.24 9.66 -8.59
C ASN A 20 1.35 8.88 -7.89
N GLY A 21 1.00 7.72 -7.37
CA GLY A 21 1.92 6.73 -6.81
C GLY A 21 1.48 5.31 -7.16
N ALA A 22 2.20 4.33 -6.63
CA ALA A 22 1.84 2.93 -6.78
C ALA A 22 2.25 2.12 -5.55
N ILE A 23 1.49 1.06 -5.28
CA ILE A 23 1.88 -0.02 -4.37
C ILE A 23 2.13 -1.25 -5.24
N THR A 24 3.38 -1.68 -5.32
CA THR A 24 3.75 -2.91 -6.03
C THR A 24 3.72 -4.06 -5.05
N LEU A 25 2.96 -5.10 -5.36
CA LEU A 25 2.93 -6.34 -4.59
C LEU A 25 4.03 -7.25 -5.09
N HIS A 26 4.74 -7.87 -4.15
CA HIS A 26 5.74 -8.88 -4.39
C HIS A 26 5.35 -10.19 -3.70
N GLU A 27 6.09 -11.26 -3.94
CA GLU A 27 5.87 -12.57 -3.31
C GLU A 27 5.86 -12.50 -1.78
N GLU A 28 6.77 -11.74 -1.18
CA GLU A 28 6.98 -11.69 0.28
C GLU A 28 6.63 -10.34 0.92
N GLY A 29 6.10 -9.38 0.15
CA GLY A 29 5.78 -8.07 0.69
C GLY A 29 5.32 -7.05 -0.34
N LEU A 30 5.53 -5.78 -0.03
CA LEU A 30 5.12 -4.69 -0.87
C LEU A 30 6.19 -3.60 -0.99
N GLU A 31 6.12 -2.88 -2.10
CA GLU A 31 6.86 -1.66 -2.33
C GLU A 31 5.89 -0.51 -2.54
N ILE A 32 6.03 0.54 -1.74
CA ILE A 32 5.28 1.79 -1.88
C ILE A 32 6.14 2.78 -2.63
N ARG A 33 5.66 3.27 -3.77
CA ARG A 33 6.23 4.38 -4.53
C ARG A 33 5.29 5.58 -4.43
N ALA A 34 5.64 6.52 -3.56
CA ALA A 34 5.01 7.84 -3.42
C ALA A 34 6.10 8.93 -3.55
N ASN A 35 6.08 9.98 -2.72
CA ASN A 35 7.24 10.91 -2.61
C ASN A 35 8.51 10.20 -2.08
N PHE A 36 8.32 9.02 -1.47
CA PHE A 36 9.36 8.16 -0.93
C PHE A 36 9.19 6.74 -1.49
N ARG A 37 10.23 5.93 -1.29
CA ARG A 37 10.20 4.50 -1.61
C ARG A 37 10.34 3.71 -0.31
N ILE A 38 9.33 2.91 0.03
CA ILE A 38 9.37 1.96 1.15
C ILE A 38 9.24 0.56 0.60
N GLN A 39 10.09 -0.34 1.07
CA GLN A 39 9.96 -1.78 0.88
C GLN A 39 9.72 -2.41 2.24
N ALA A 40 8.65 -3.19 2.36
CA ALA A 40 8.26 -3.82 3.61
C ALA A 40 7.69 -5.21 3.35
N PRO A 41 8.13 -6.24 4.09
CA PRO A 41 7.44 -7.52 4.13
C PRO A 41 5.97 -7.37 4.58
N PHE A 42 5.08 -8.28 4.18
CA PHE A 42 3.65 -8.16 4.53
C PHE A 42 3.39 -8.10 6.03
N ASN A 43 4.16 -8.84 6.83
CA ASN A 43 4.04 -8.84 8.29
C ASN A 43 4.46 -7.52 8.95
N TYR A 44 5.07 -6.59 8.20
CA TYR A 44 5.42 -5.24 8.69
C TYR A 44 4.29 -4.24 8.43
N VAL A 45 3.25 -4.62 7.67
CA VAL A 45 2.02 -3.84 7.55
C VAL A 45 1.22 -4.05 8.83
N GLU A 46 1.03 -2.98 9.60
CA GLU A 46 0.27 -3.02 10.85
C GLU A 46 -1.23 -3.09 10.55
N SER A 47 -1.71 -2.14 9.74
CA SER A 47 -3.13 -2.00 9.42
C SER A 47 -3.35 -1.35 8.05
N ILE A 48 -4.51 -1.66 7.46
CA ILE A 48 -5.05 -0.98 6.27
C ILE A 48 -6.52 -0.68 6.58
N THR A 49 -6.83 0.59 6.82
CA THR A 49 -8.16 1.02 7.25
C THR A 49 -8.80 1.87 6.16
N GLU A 50 -10.03 1.54 5.77
CA GLU A 50 -10.82 2.41 4.90
C GLU A 50 -11.38 3.56 5.74
N GLU A 51 -11.06 4.80 5.39
CA GLU A 51 -11.56 5.99 6.11
C GLU A 51 -12.88 6.48 5.54
N LYS A 52 -13.00 6.46 4.20
CA LYS A 52 -14.22 6.89 3.49
C LYS A 52 -14.28 6.29 2.10
N LYS A 53 -15.51 6.00 1.66
CA LYS A 53 -15.81 5.70 0.25
C LYS A 53 -15.89 6.99 -0.56
N LEU A 54 -15.44 6.92 -1.80
CA LEU A 54 -15.47 7.99 -2.78
C LEU A 54 -16.33 7.58 -3.98
N ALA A 55 -16.63 8.56 -4.84
CA ALA A 55 -17.28 8.29 -6.11
C ALA A 55 -16.38 7.43 -7.03
N LEU A 56 -17.00 6.81 -8.03
CA LEU A 56 -16.31 6.02 -9.07
C LEU A 56 -15.55 4.80 -8.53
N LEU A 57 -16.13 4.09 -7.55
CA LEU A 57 -15.57 2.85 -6.99
C LEU A 57 -14.16 3.02 -6.44
N LYS A 58 -13.92 4.15 -5.77
CA LYS A 58 -12.65 4.45 -5.10
C LYS A 58 -12.88 4.55 -3.60
N SER A 59 -11.87 4.19 -2.83
CA SER A 59 -11.83 4.38 -1.38
C SER A 59 -10.61 5.21 -1.02
N GLN A 60 -10.76 6.07 -0.02
CA GLN A 60 -9.63 6.63 0.70
C GLN A 60 -9.31 5.69 1.87
N ALA A 61 -8.04 5.26 1.93
CA ALA A 61 -7.54 4.38 2.95
C ALA A 61 -6.29 4.97 3.62
N VAL A 62 -6.04 4.51 4.84
CA VAL A 62 -4.79 4.73 5.57
C VAL A 62 -4.12 3.38 5.76
N MET A 63 -2.85 3.30 5.41
CA MET A 63 -1.99 2.15 5.69
C MET A 63 -0.90 2.57 6.67
N VAL A 64 -0.74 1.76 7.71
CA VAL A 64 0.36 1.87 8.66
C VAL A 64 1.34 0.74 8.39
N VAL A 65 2.59 1.08 8.13
CA VAL A 65 3.65 0.12 7.78
C VAL A 65 4.95 0.48 8.49
N TYR A 66 5.70 -0.53 8.91
CA TYR A 66 7.04 -0.35 9.44
C TYR A 66 8.08 -0.67 8.37
N ASN A 67 9.18 0.09 8.31
CA ASN A 67 10.33 -0.33 7.52
C ASN A 67 11.19 -1.35 8.29
N MET A 68 12.24 -1.86 7.65
CA MET A 68 13.16 -2.83 8.27
C MET A 68 13.99 -2.27 9.44
N LEU A 69 13.99 -0.95 9.65
CA LEU A 69 14.62 -0.30 10.80
C LEU A 69 13.64 -0.10 11.97
N GLY A 70 12.37 -0.50 11.81
CA GLY A 70 11.32 -0.31 12.81
C GLY A 70 10.70 1.09 12.80
N GLU A 71 10.99 1.92 11.80
CA GLU A 71 10.37 3.23 11.67
C GLU A 71 8.95 3.10 11.13
N LYS A 72 8.02 3.81 11.77
CA LYS A 72 6.59 3.80 11.43
C LYS A 72 6.29 4.81 10.33
N PHE A 73 5.57 4.37 9.30
CA PHE A 73 5.05 5.21 8.23
C PHE A 73 3.54 5.07 8.18
N GLU A 74 2.87 6.22 8.12
CA GLU A 74 1.43 6.30 7.88
C GLU A 74 1.21 6.94 6.51
N LEU A 75 0.59 6.19 5.60
CA LEU A 75 0.27 6.63 4.26
C LEU A 75 -1.24 6.70 4.10
N ARG A 76 -1.76 7.89 3.83
CA ARG A 76 -3.14 8.11 3.39
C ARG A 76 -3.19 8.21 1.88
N PHE A 77 -4.04 7.42 1.23
CA PHE A 77 -4.11 7.34 -0.23
C PHE A 77 -5.51 6.98 -0.72
N ILE A 78 -5.77 7.25 -1.99
CA ILE A 78 -6.97 6.87 -2.72
C ILE A 78 -6.63 5.75 -3.68
N ILE A 79 -7.45 4.71 -3.72
CA ILE A 79 -7.26 3.50 -4.52
C ILE A 79 -8.62 2.98 -5.00
N ALA A 80 -8.66 2.15 -6.05
CA ALA A 80 -9.90 1.47 -6.44
C ALA A 80 -10.34 0.48 -5.34
N GLU A 81 -11.65 0.30 -5.14
CA GLU A 81 -12.19 -0.58 -4.09
C GLU A 81 -11.73 -2.04 -4.24
N ASN A 82 -11.68 -2.54 -5.48
CA ASN A 82 -11.21 -3.91 -5.76
C ASN A 82 -9.73 -4.08 -5.41
N ASP A 83 -8.92 -3.08 -5.72
CA ASP A 83 -7.48 -3.07 -5.43
C ASP A 83 -7.23 -2.93 -3.92
N LEU A 84 -8.07 -2.17 -3.20
CA LEU A 84 -8.02 -2.11 -1.75
C LEU A 84 -8.34 -3.47 -1.11
N ALA A 85 -9.37 -4.15 -1.60
CA ALA A 85 -9.72 -5.49 -1.12
C ALA A 85 -8.60 -6.51 -1.42
N TYR A 86 -7.99 -6.41 -2.59
CA TYR A 86 -6.86 -7.25 -2.96
C TYR A 86 -5.62 -6.98 -2.10
N LEU A 87 -5.27 -5.71 -1.87
CA LEU A 87 -4.18 -5.29 -0.99
C LEU A 87 -4.38 -5.80 0.44
N LYS A 88 -5.58 -5.64 1.00
CA LYS A 88 -5.95 -6.15 2.32
C LYS A 88 -5.76 -7.66 2.41
N LYS A 89 -6.25 -8.39 1.42
CA LYS A 89 -6.09 -9.85 1.33
C LYS A 89 -4.61 -10.26 1.27
N ALA A 90 -3.79 -9.57 0.48
CA ALA A 90 -2.36 -9.86 0.37
C ALA A 90 -1.63 -9.63 1.71
N CYS A 91 -2.00 -8.58 2.45
CA CYS A 91 -1.42 -8.26 3.75
C CYS A 91 -2.05 -9.01 4.94
N GLY A 92 -3.10 -9.82 4.72
CA GLY A 92 -3.88 -10.46 5.78
C GLY A 92 -4.60 -9.48 6.72
N LYS A 93 -5.13 -8.38 6.18
CA LYS A 93 -5.80 -7.28 6.90
C LYS A 93 -7.27 -7.11 6.50
#